data_AF-A0A836X054-F1
#
_entry.id   AF-A0A836X054-F1
#
_cell.length_a   1.000
_cell.length_b   1.000
_cell.length_c   1.000
_cell.angle_alpha   90.00
_cell.angle_beta   90.00
_cell.angle_gamma   90.00
#
_symmetry.space_group_name_H-M   'P 1'
#
loop_
_entity.id
_entity.type
_entity.pdbx_description
1 polymer ?
#
loop_
_entity_poly.entity_id
_entity_poly.type
_entity_poly.pdbx_seq_one_letter_code
_entity_poly.pdbx_strand_id
1 'polypeptide(L)'
;KNGNINKNSPKEYIGLDRLEARTQIVKNLKERNLLEKIENIKNVVPYGDRSNSIIEPLLTEQWFANAKFLSKKAIKVVKDKKTTFFPSNWS
;
A
#
# COMPACT_ATOMS: atom_id res chain seq x y z
N LYS A 1 11.66 7.12 3.29
CA LYS A 1 10.95 6.88 4.57
C LYS A 1 9.96 8.00 4.92
N ASN A 2 10.20 9.26 4.54
CA ASN A 2 9.31 10.38 4.92
C ASN A 2 8.21 10.71 3.89
N GLY A 3 8.03 9.89 2.84
CA GLY A 3 7.09 10.19 1.74
C GLY A 3 7.60 11.20 0.72
N ASN A 4 8.84 11.69 0.88
CA ASN A 4 9.42 12.69 -0.02
C ASN A 4 10.10 12.05 -1.23
N ILE A 5 10.11 12.79 -2.33
CA ILE A 5 10.78 12.42 -3.57
C ILE A 5 12.31 12.35 -3.38
N ASN A 6 12.92 11.28 -3.89
CA ASN A 6 14.34 11.00 -3.69
C ASN A 6 15.22 11.58 -4.82
N LYS A 7 16.54 11.42 -4.69
CA LYS A 7 17.56 11.96 -5.61
C LYS A 7 17.56 11.36 -7.03
N ASN A 8 16.83 10.28 -7.28
CA ASN A 8 16.74 9.64 -8.60
C ASN A 8 15.67 10.30 -9.48
N SER A 9 14.90 11.25 -8.95
CA SER A 9 13.89 12.00 -9.67
C SER A 9 14.44 13.32 -10.22
N PRO A 10 13.72 14.00 -11.15
CA PRO A 10 14.11 15.31 -11.64
C PRO A 10 14.33 16.32 -10.50
N LYS A 11 15.35 17.17 -10.63
CA LYS A 11 15.84 18.08 -9.57
C LYS A 11 14.74 18.96 -8.96
N GLU A 12 13.79 19.38 -9.78
CA GLU A 12 12.66 20.24 -9.39
C GLU A 12 11.73 19.61 -8.35
N TYR A 13 11.71 18.27 -8.22
CA TYR A 13 10.83 17.58 -7.27
C TYR A 13 11.55 17.01 -6.04
N ILE A 14 12.88 16.95 -6.04
CA ILE A 14 13.66 16.31 -4.97
C ILE A 14 13.34 17.00 -3.63
N GLY A 15 12.95 16.21 -2.63
CA GLY A 15 12.67 16.69 -1.28
C GLY A 15 11.22 17.12 -1.04
N LEU A 16 10.41 17.33 -2.08
CA LEU A 16 8.98 17.62 -1.94
C LEU A 16 8.20 16.42 -1.41
N ASP A 17 7.10 16.68 -0.69
CA ASP A 17 6.12 15.62 -0.38
C ASP A 17 5.47 15.12 -1.68
N ARG A 18 5.11 13.83 -1.70
CA ARG A 18 4.52 13.17 -2.87
C ARG A 18 3.25 13.86 -3.41
N LEU A 19 2.41 14.45 -2.56
CA LEU A 19 1.17 15.11 -3.00
C LEU A 19 1.45 16.48 -3.62
N GLU A 20 2.42 17.20 -3.06
CA GLU A 20 2.93 18.46 -3.61
C GLU A 20 3.59 18.21 -4.97
N ALA A 21 4.48 17.21 -5.04
CA ALA A 21 5.13 16.79 -6.28
C ALA A 21 4.10 16.37 -7.34
N ARG A 22 3.07 15.60 -6.98
CA ARG A 22 1.98 15.23 -7.90
C ARG A 22 1.31 16.45 -8.51
N THR A 23 1.02 17.46 -7.70
CA THR A 23 0.35 18.69 -8.17
C THR A 23 1.21 19.44 -9.17
N GLN A 24 2.51 19.58 -8.88
CA GLN A 24 3.45 20.20 -9.80
C GLN A 24 3.65 19.41 -11.09
N ILE A 25 3.75 18.08 -11.01
CA ILE A 25 3.88 17.20 -12.19
C ILE A 25 2.68 17.39 -13.12
N VAL A 26 1.45 17.37 -12.58
CA VAL A 26 0.23 17.57 -13.39
C VAL A 26 0.24 18.94 -14.08
N LYS A 27 0.65 20.00 -13.38
CA LYS A 27 0.79 21.35 -13.95
C LYS A 27 1.81 21.35 -15.10
N ASN A 28 3.00 20.80 -14.88
CA ASN A 28 4.08 20.76 -15.87
C ASN A 28 3.70 19.93 -17.12
N LEU A 29 2.98 18.82 -16.94
CA LEU A 29 2.46 18.03 -18.06
C LEU A 29 1.44 18.82 -18.88
N LYS A 30 0.57 19.60 -18.24
CA LYS A 30 -0.40 20.47 -18.91
C LYS A 30 0.28 21.58 -19.71
N GLU A 31 1.27 22.25 -19.13
CA GLU A 31 2.02 23.34 -19.79
C GLU A 31 2.81 22.85 -21.01
N ARG A 32 3.32 21.62 -20.95
CA ARG A 32 4.05 20.99 -22.06
C ARG A 32 3.15 20.32 -23.09
N ASN A 33 1.83 20.40 -22.92
CA ASN A 33 0.85 19.73 -23.77
C ASN A 33 1.05 18.21 -23.87
N LEU A 34 1.50 17.59 -22.77
CA LEU A 34 1.75 16.14 -22.63
C LEU A 34 0.65 15.43 -21.83
N LEU A 35 -0.42 16.14 -21.49
CA LEU A 35 -1.53 15.63 -20.70
C LEU A 35 -2.76 15.44 -21.59
N GLU A 36 -3.15 14.18 -21.82
CA GLU A 36 -4.31 13.84 -22.66
C GLU A 36 -5.64 14.12 -21.95
N LYS A 37 -5.81 13.64 -20.71
CA LYS A 37 -7.07 13.73 -19.97
C LYS A 37 -6.86 13.70 -18.46
N ILE A 38 -7.77 14.32 -17.71
CA ILE A 38 -7.92 14.15 -16.25
C ILE A 38 -9.30 13.58 -15.99
N GLU A 39 -9.37 12.48 -15.24
CA GLU A 39 -10.61 11.84 -14.83
C GLU A 39 -10.65 11.65 -13.31
N ASN A 40 -11.84 11.77 -12.73
CA ASN A 40 -12.06 11.45 -11.34
C ASN A 40 -12.53 9.99 -11.20
N ILE A 41 -11.76 9.19 -10.48
CA ILE A 41 -12.01 7.76 -10.30
C ILE A 41 -12.06 7.47 -8.79
N LYS A 42 -13.03 6.65 -8.38
CA LYS A 42 -13.09 6.14 -7.00
C LYS A 42 -12.19 4.92 -6.88
N ASN A 43 -11.07 5.08 -6.18
CA ASN A 43 -10.13 4.00 -5.87
C ASN A 43 -10.17 3.68 -4.38
N VAL A 44 -9.94 2.41 -4.03
CA VAL A 44 -9.72 2.01 -2.63
C VAL A 44 -8.26 2.28 -2.29
N VAL A 45 -8.03 3.26 -1.40
CA VAL A 45 -6.69 3.63 -0.94
C VAL A 45 -6.46 3.00 0.44
N PRO A 46 -5.35 2.29 0.67
CA PRO A 46 -5.05 1.73 1.98
C PRO A 46 -4.58 2.81 2.95
N TYR A 47 -5.10 2.77 4.17
CA TYR A 47 -4.73 3.67 5.25
C TYR A 47 -4.16 2.90 6.44
N GLY A 48 -3.20 3.50 7.14
CA GLY A 48 -2.66 2.97 8.37
C GLY A 48 -3.72 2.98 9.47
N ASP A 49 -3.99 1.83 10.07
CA ASP A 49 -5.06 1.63 11.06
C ASP A 49 -5.03 2.63 12.23
N ARG A 50 -3.83 3.00 12.69
CA ARG A 50 -3.65 3.93 13.84
C ARG A 50 -3.46 5.38 13.45
N SER A 51 -2.74 5.64 12.37
CA SER A 51 -2.34 7.01 11.97
C SER A 51 -3.29 7.62 10.93
N ASN A 52 -4.17 6.81 10.36
CA ASN A 52 -5.02 7.15 9.23
C ASN A 52 -4.25 7.79 8.05
N SER A 53 -2.95 7.48 7.94
CA SER A 53 -2.08 7.98 6.87
C SER A 53 -2.13 7.03 5.69
N ILE A 54 -2.05 7.56 4.46
CA ILE A 54 -1.98 6.73 3.25
C ILE A 54 -0.74 5.83 3.30
N ILE A 55 -0.93 4.53 3.09
CA ILE A 55 0.17 3.56 3.05
C ILE A 55 0.81 3.57 1.67
N GLU A 56 2.13 3.75 1.65
CA GLU A 56 2.95 3.73 0.43
C GLU A 56 3.86 2.50 0.42
N PRO A 57 3.96 1.77 -0.71
CA PRO A 57 4.86 0.64 -0.82
C PRO A 57 6.32 1.12 -0.84
N LEU A 58 7.14 0.56 0.04
CA LEU A 58 8.59 0.81 0.07
C LEU A 58 9.32 -0.50 0.34
N LEU A 59 10.23 -0.87 -0.57
CA LEU A 59 11.05 -2.06 -0.37
C LEU A 59 12.01 -1.84 0.80
N THR A 60 11.95 -2.73 1.77
CA THR A 60 12.84 -2.75 2.94
C THR A 60 13.16 -4.19 3.30
N GLU A 61 14.31 -4.40 3.94
CA GLU A 61 14.63 -5.68 4.55
C GLU A 61 13.74 -5.87 5.78
N GLN A 62 13.02 -6.99 5.82
CA GLN A 62 12.09 -7.33 6.88
C GLN A 62 12.19 -8.82 7.18
N TRP A 63 11.81 -9.20 8.40
CA TRP A 63 11.73 -10.59 8.81
C TRP A 63 10.36 -11.17 8.47
N PHE A 64 10.35 -12.34 7.83
CA PHE A 64 9.12 -13.02 7.45
C PHE A 64 9.08 -14.43 8.04
N ALA A 65 7.92 -14.83 8.55
CA ALA A 65 7.65 -16.22 8.90
C ALA A 65 7.01 -16.95 7.70
N ASN A 66 7.40 -18.20 7.46
CA ASN A 66 6.82 -19.02 6.40
C ASN A 66 5.40 -19.48 6.79
N ALA A 67 4.42 -18.60 6.61
CA ALA A 67 3.02 -18.85 6.96
C ALA A 67 2.45 -20.09 6.24
N LYS A 68 2.86 -20.35 5.00
CA LYS A 68 2.43 -21.54 4.23
C LYS A 68 2.88 -22.85 4.86
N PHE A 69 4.08 -22.89 5.42
CA PHE A 69 4.56 -24.06 6.15
C PHE A 69 3.84 -24.20 7.49
N LEU A 70 3.79 -23.11 8.27
CA LEU A 70 3.24 -23.11 9.63
C LEU A 70 1.73 -23.41 9.67
N SER A 71 0.96 -22.96 8.67
CA SER A 71 -0.50 -23.09 8.66
C SER A 71 -0.99 -24.53 8.50
N LYS A 72 -0.19 -25.44 7.91
CA LYS A 72 -0.62 -26.82 7.59
C LYS A 72 -1.17 -27.57 8.80
N LYS A 73 -0.46 -27.52 9.94
CA LYS A 73 -0.86 -28.22 11.17
C LYS A 73 -2.12 -27.60 11.77
N ALA A 74 -2.20 -26.27 11.83
CA ALA A 74 -3.35 -25.55 12.37
C ALA A 74 -4.62 -25.84 11.56
N ILE A 75 -4.53 -25.76 10.23
CA ILE A 75 -5.64 -26.06 9.32
C ILE A 75 -6.14 -27.50 9.51
N LYS A 76 -5.22 -28.48 9.66
CA LYS A 76 -5.60 -29.87 9.90
C LYS A 76 -6.40 -30.03 11.20
N VAL A 77 -5.98 -29.40 12.29
CA VAL A 77 -6.68 -29.48 13.59
C VAL A 77 -8.11 -28.94 13.50
N VAL A 78 -8.30 -27.82 12.80
CA VAL A 78 -9.63 -27.24 12.56
C VAL A 78 -10.49 -28.17 11.69
N LYS A 79 -9.95 -28.68 10.58
CA LYS A 79 -10.67 -29.62 9.70
C LYS A 79 -11.04 -30.93 10.39
N ASP A 80 -10.17 -31.43 11.27
CA ASP A 80 -10.40 -32.64 12.07
C ASP A 80 -11.40 -32.40 13.22
N LYS A 81 -12.03 -31.21 13.33
CA LYS A 81 -12.96 -30.80 14.40
C LYS A 81 -12.39 -30.97 15.82
N LYS A 82 -11.06 -30.93 15.95
CA LYS A 82 -10.37 -30.92 17.26
C LYS A 82 -10.44 -29.56 17.94
N THR A 83 -10.91 -28.54 17.22
CA THR A 83 -11.22 -27.21 17.73
C THR A 83 -12.60 -26.82 17.23
N THR A 84 -13.40 -26.20 18.09
CA THR A 84 -14.77 -25.76 17.79
C THR A 84 -14.86 -24.25 17.90
N PHE A 85 -15.43 -23.59 16.89
CA PHE A 85 -15.73 -22.16 16.95
C PHE A 85 -17.19 -21.93 17.34
N PHE A 86 -17.42 -20.89 18.14
CA PHE A 86 -18.76 -20.39 18.45
C PHE A 86 -18.82 -18.90 18.08
N PRO A 87 -19.78 -18.45 17.24
CA PRO A 87 -20.82 -19.24 16.57
C PRO A 87 -20.28 -20.12 15.43
N SER A 88 -21.05 -21.15 15.05
CA SER A 88 -20.60 -22.22 14.13
C SER A 88 -20.30 -21.74 12.70
N ASN A 89 -20.79 -20.58 12.30
CA ASN A 89 -20.52 -19.96 10.98
C ASN A 89 -19.09 -19.40 10.82
N TRP A 90 -18.24 -19.56 11.84
CA TRP A 90 -16.81 -19.20 11.81
C TRP A 90 -15.89 -20.40 11.49
N SER A 91 -16.44 -21.62 11.38
CA SER A 91 -15.70 -22.87 11.06
C SER A 91 -15.67 -23.17 9.57
#